data_AF-A0A931S7B5-F1
#
_entry.id   AF-A0A931S7B5-F1
#
_cell.length_a   1.000
_cell.length_b   1.000
_cell.length_c   1.000
_cell.angle_alpha   90.00
_cell.angle_beta   90.00
_cell.angle_gamma   90.00
#
_symmetry.space_group_name_H-M   'P 1'
#
loop_
_entity.id
_entity.type
_entity.pdbx_description
1 polymer ?
#
loop_
_entity_poly.entity_id
_entity_poly.type
_entity_poly.pdbx_seq_one_letter_code
_entity_poly.pdbx_strand_id
1 'polypeptide(L)'
;MAVITIPRPLREKLGDDGADALVAVINEAAKNQREDIIAFVEERFERRLAEELAKVREEIATLRVEAANGKADLIRWMFVFWVGQIGVITGILFAFFK
;
A
#
# COMPACT_ATOMS: atom_id res chain seq x y z
N MET A 1 31.25 4.13 -10.05
CA MET A 1 31.33 5.55 -9.66
C MET A 1 31.49 6.36 -10.93
N ALA A 2 30.63 7.35 -11.17
CA ALA A 2 30.84 8.29 -12.26
C ALA A 2 31.94 9.25 -11.81
N VAL A 3 33.18 9.04 -12.28
CA VAL A 3 34.29 9.94 -11.97
C VAL A 3 34.09 11.20 -12.81
N ILE A 4 33.80 12.33 -12.17
CA ILE A 4 33.67 13.61 -12.87
C ILE A 4 35.08 14.09 -13.20
N THR A 5 35.46 14.01 -14.47
CA THR A 5 36.74 14.51 -14.96
C THR A 5 36.66 16.01 -15.25
N ILE A 6 37.65 16.77 -14.81
CA ILE A 6 37.75 18.20 -15.12
C ILE A 6 38.10 18.38 -16.61
N PRO A 7 37.30 19.14 -17.39
CA PRO A 7 37.64 19.50 -18.76
C PRO A 7 38.98 20.27 -18.84
N ARG A 8 39.79 20.02 -19.89
CA ARG A 8 41.11 20.65 -20.07
C ARG A 8 41.14 22.18 -19.87
N PRO A 9 40.18 22.97 -20.40
CA PRO A 9 40.19 24.43 -20.21
C PRO A 9 40.05 24.88 -18.75
N LEU A 10 39.37 24.09 -17.92
CA LEU A 10 39.21 24.37 -16.49
C LEU A 10 40.47 23.98 -15.72
N ARG A 11 41.11 22.85 -16.08
CA ARG A 11 42.38 22.42 -15.46
C ARG A 11 43.53 23.39 -15.76
N GLU A 12 43.62 23.90 -17.00
CA GLU A 12 44.62 24.90 -17.38
C GLU A 12 44.48 26.22 -16.60
N LYS A 13 43.25 26.64 -16.26
CA LYS A 13 42.99 27.87 -15.49
C LYS A 13 43.11 27.70 -13.98
N LEU A 14 42.79 26.51 -13.46
CA LEU A 14 42.80 26.21 -12.03
C LEU A 14 44.16 25.67 -11.53
N GLY A 15 45.03 25.23 -12.43
CA GLY A 15 46.22 24.44 -12.09
C GLY A 15 45.85 23.01 -11.69
N ASP A 16 46.84 22.11 -11.64
CA ASP A 16 46.60 20.71 -11.29
C ASP A 16 46.06 20.56 -9.87
N ASP A 17 46.66 21.23 -8.88
CA ASP A 17 46.19 21.19 -7.48
C ASP A 17 44.75 21.72 -7.32
N GLY A 18 44.41 22.82 -8.02
CA GLY A 18 43.08 23.41 -7.98
C GLY A 18 42.03 22.54 -8.67
N ALA A 19 42.39 21.88 -9.77
CA ALA A 19 41.53 20.93 -10.45
C ALA A 19 41.24 19.70 -9.57
N ASP A 20 42.25 19.17 -8.89
CA ASP A 20 42.10 18.01 -8.02
C ASP A 20 41.27 18.33 -6.77
N ALA A 21 41.46 19.52 -6.17
CA ALA A 21 40.61 20.02 -5.09
C ALA A 21 39.13 20.16 -5.51
N LEU A 22 38.87 20.68 -6.72
CA LEU A 22 37.52 20.81 -7.25
C LEU A 22 36.87 19.43 -7.48
N VAL A 23 37.62 18.43 -7.98
CA VAL A 23 37.14 17.05 -8.11
C VAL A 23 36.74 16.48 -6.75
N ALA A 24 37.55 16.71 -5.71
CA ALA A 24 37.26 16.24 -4.36
C ALA A 24 35.93 16.82 -3.83
N VAL A 25 35.75 18.15 -3.92
CA VAL A 25 34.52 18.83 -3.48
C VAL A 25 33.30 18.37 -4.26
N ILE A 26 33.41 18.23 -5.59
CA ILE A 26 32.28 17.76 -6.42
C ILE A 26 31.90 16.32 -6.06
N ASN A 27 32.88 15.43 -5.89
CA ASN A 27 32.61 14.05 -5.52
C ASN A 27 31.98 13.95 -4.13
N GLU A 28 32.43 14.77 -3.18
CA GLU A 28 31.84 14.84 -1.84
C GLU A 28 30.41 15.39 -1.88
N ALA A 29 30.17 16.49 -2.61
CA ALA A 29 28.84 17.05 -2.79
C ALA A 29 27.88 16.05 -3.47
N ALA A 30 28.35 15.35 -4.51
CA ALA A 30 27.55 14.33 -5.20
C ALA A 30 27.24 13.13 -4.30
N LYS A 31 28.18 12.75 -3.43
CA LYS A 31 27.98 11.68 -2.44
C LYS A 31 26.93 12.10 -1.40
N ASN A 32 27.09 13.27 -0.79
CA ASN A 32 26.16 13.79 0.21
C ASN A 32 24.75 13.95 -0.37
N GLN A 33 24.64 14.50 -1.58
CA GLN A 33 23.35 14.62 -2.26
C GLN A 33 22.69 13.26 -2.51
N ARG A 34 23.47 12.23 -2.86
CA ARG A 34 22.93 10.88 -3.04
C ARG A 34 22.43 10.30 -1.72
N GLU A 35 23.17 10.48 -0.64
CA GLU A 35 22.78 10.04 0.71
C GLU A 35 21.49 10.75 1.16
N ASP A 36 21.39 12.06 0.97
CA ASP A 36 20.18 12.85 1.29
C ASP A 36 18.96 12.38 0.48
N ILE A 37 19.15 12.12 -0.83
CA ILE A 37 18.07 11.61 -1.68
C ILE A 37 17.62 10.23 -1.21
N ILE A 38 18.56 9.35 -0.84
CA ILE A 38 18.22 8.01 -0.33
C ILE A 38 17.40 8.14 0.95
N ALA A 39 17.89 8.91 1.92
CA ALA A 39 17.19 9.13 3.20
C ALA A 39 15.78 9.71 3.00
N PHE A 40 15.64 10.71 2.12
CA PHE A 40 14.34 11.30 1.80
C PHE A 40 13.38 10.32 1.12
N VAL A 41 13.89 9.50 0.19
CA VAL A 41 13.08 8.48 -0.48
C VAL A 41 12.66 7.38 0.49
N GLU A 42 13.56 6.93 1.36
CA GLU A 42 13.28 5.96 2.41
C GLU A 42 12.18 6.46 3.34
N GLU A 43 12.30 7.67 3.90
CA GLU A 43 11.30 8.27 4.78
C GLU A 43 9.92 8.38 4.09
N ARG A 44 9.91 8.88 2.85
CA ARG A 44 8.67 9.03 2.09
C ARG A 44 8.04 7.68 1.74
N PHE A 45 8.87 6.68 1.45
CA PHE A 45 8.42 5.33 1.14
C PHE A 45 7.85 4.65 2.38
N GLU A 46 8.55 4.70 3.52
CA GLU A 46 8.07 4.17 4.80
C GLU A 46 6.75 4.80 5.21
N ARG A 47 6.63 6.14 5.14
CA ARG A 47 5.38 6.84 5.45
C ARG A 47 4.24 6.37 4.55
N ARG A 48 4.47 6.31 3.24
CA ARG A 48 3.43 5.91 2.28
C ARG A 48 3.07 4.43 2.42
N LEU A 49 4.02 3.56 2.72
CA LEU A 49 3.74 2.16 3.05
C LEU A 49 2.90 2.02 4.31
N ALA A 50 3.21 2.77 5.37
CA ALA A 50 2.43 2.75 6.60
C ALA A 50 0.98 3.21 6.35
N GLU A 51 0.79 4.27 5.56
CA GLU A 51 -0.54 4.75 5.14
C GLU A 51 -1.31 3.70 4.34
N GLU A 52 -0.69 3.08 3.33
CA GLU A 52 -1.35 2.06 2.51
C GLU A 52 -1.65 0.78 3.33
N LEU A 53 -0.76 0.37 4.24
CA LEU A 53 -1.03 -0.75 5.15
C LEU A 53 -2.18 -0.45 6.10
N ALA A 54 -2.32 0.80 6.57
CA ALA A 54 -3.45 1.20 7.41
C ALA A 54 -4.78 1.12 6.64
N LYS A 55 -4.82 1.63 5.41
CA LYS A 55 -6.01 1.53 4.53
C LYS A 55 -6.40 0.08 4.25
N VAL A 56 -5.43 -0.76 3.90
CA VAL A 56 -5.70 -2.20 3.65
C VAL A 56 -6.26 -2.88 4.90
N ARG A 57 -5.74 -2.56 6.09
CA ARG A 57 -6.29 -3.10 7.35
C ARG A 57 -7.73 -2.64 7.60
N GLU A 58 -8.04 -1.39 7.30
CA GLU A 58 -9.40 -0.84 7.39
C GLU A 58 -10.36 -1.53 6.41
N GLU A 59 -9.96 -1.66 5.14
CA GLU A 59 -10.75 -2.37 4.13
C GLU A 59 -11.02 -3.84 4.53
N ILE A 60 -10.01 -4.53 5.04
CA ILE A 60 -10.17 -5.91 5.54
C ILE A 60 -11.16 -5.96 6.72
N ALA A 61 -11.11 -5.00 7.64
CA ALA A 61 -12.04 -4.94 8.76
C ALA A 61 -13.48 -4.72 8.28
N THR A 62 -13.69 -3.79 7.36
CA THR A 62 -14.99 -3.52 6.74
C THR A 62 -15.54 -4.74 6.02
N LEU A 63 -14.72 -5.40 5.19
CA LEU A 63 -15.13 -6.62 4.48
C LEU A 63 -15.50 -7.77 5.44
N ARG A 64 -14.80 -7.91 6.58
CA ARG A 64 -15.15 -8.91 7.60
C ARG A 64 -16.52 -8.64 8.21
N VAL A 65 -16.84 -7.36 8.48
CA VAL A 65 -18.14 -6.94 9.00
C VAL A 65 -19.24 -7.20 7.97
N GLU A 66 -19.04 -6.79 6.72
CA GLU A 66 -20.00 -7.04 5.63
C GLU A 66 -20.25 -8.54 5.41
N ALA A 67 -19.20 -9.36 5.44
CA ALA A 67 -19.33 -10.80 5.33
C ALA A 67 -20.11 -11.42 6.51
N ALA A 68 -19.90 -10.93 7.73
CA ALA A 68 -20.65 -11.37 8.90
C ALA A 68 -22.13 -10.99 8.80
N ASN A 69 -22.41 -9.75 8.38
CA ASN A 69 -23.78 -9.27 8.17
C ASN A 69 -24.50 -10.06 7.07
N GLY A 70 -23.84 -10.30 5.92
CA GLY A 70 -24.41 -11.09 4.85
C GLY A 70 -24.74 -12.53 5.27
N LYS A 71 -23.89 -13.15 6.10
CA LYS A 71 -24.20 -14.46 6.70
C LYS A 71 -25.41 -14.39 7.63
N ALA A 72 -25.49 -13.36 8.48
CA ALA A 72 -26.62 -13.19 9.40
C ALA A 72 -27.94 -12.96 8.64
N ASP A 73 -27.93 -12.14 7.60
CA ASP A 73 -29.09 -11.89 6.74
C ASP A 73 -29.53 -13.15 6.00
N LEU A 74 -28.58 -13.92 5.47
CA LEU A 74 -28.89 -15.20 4.84
C LEU A 74 -29.58 -16.16 5.82
N ILE A 75 -29.06 -16.29 7.05
CA ILE A 75 -29.68 -17.11 8.10
C ILE A 75 -31.09 -16.62 8.44
N ARG A 76 -31.28 -15.30 8.56
CA ARG A 76 -32.60 -14.70 8.83
C ARG A 76 -33.61 -15.06 7.74
N TRP A 77 -33.20 -14.95 6.47
CA TRP A 77 -34.05 -15.30 5.34
C TRP A 77 -34.36 -16.80 5.27
N MET A 78 -33.40 -17.66 5.64
CA MET A 78 -33.68 -19.09 5.79
C MET A 78 -34.83 -19.32 6.79
N PHE A 79 -34.82 -18.71 7.98
CA PHE A 79 -35.91 -18.88 8.95
C PHE A 79 -37.27 -18.44 8.43
N VAL A 80 -37.35 -17.26 7.79
CA VAL A 80 -38.61 -16.77 7.18
C VAL A 80 -39.13 -17.76 6.14
N PHE A 81 -38.23 -18.23 5.27
CA PHE A 81 -38.56 -19.23 4.28
C PHE A 81 -39.04 -20.54 4.91
N TRP A 82 -38.33 -21.07 5.92
CA TRP A 82 -38.67 -22.30 6.61
C TRP A 82 -40.05 -22.23 7.28
N VAL A 83 -40.39 -21.13 7.95
CA VAL A 83 -41.73 -20.94 8.54
C VAL A 83 -42.82 -20.98 7.46
N GLY A 84 -42.57 -20.33 6.31
CA GLY A 84 -43.47 -20.39 5.16
C GLY A 84 -43.67 -21.82 4.64
N GLN A 85 -42.58 -22.59 4.45
CA GLN A 85 -42.65 -23.98 4.02
C GLN A 85 -43.45 -24.86 4.99
N ILE A 86 -43.20 -24.73 6.30
CA ILE A 86 -43.95 -25.47 7.33
C ILE A 86 -45.44 -25.14 7.28
N GLY A 87 -45.79 -23.87 7.11
CA GLY A 87 -47.19 -23.44 6.97
C GLY A 87 -47.87 -24.07 5.75
N VAL A 88 -47.20 -24.08 4.59
CA VAL A 88 -47.71 -24.71 3.37
C VAL A 88 -47.89 -26.22 3.54
N ILE A 89 -46.86 -26.92 4.05
CA ILE A 89 -46.93 -28.37 4.28
C ILE A 89 -48.06 -28.71 5.26
N THR A 90 -48.18 -27.97 6.36
CA THR A 90 -49.24 -28.18 7.35
C THR A 90 -50.62 -27.95 6.74
N GLY A 91 -50.78 -26.91 5.92
CA GLY A 91 -52.02 -26.63 5.21
C GLY A 91 -52.40 -27.74 4.22
N ILE A 92 -51.43 -28.27 3.48
CA ILE A 92 -51.63 -29.41 2.58
C ILE A 92 -52.05 -30.64 3.39
N LEU A 93 -51.31 -31.00 4.44
CA LEU A 93 -51.66 -32.14 5.30
C LEU A 93 -53.08 -32.01 5.85
N PHE A 94 -53.47 -30.84 6.37
CA PHE A 94 -54.84 -30.61 6.86
C PHE A 94 -55.91 -30.73 5.77
N ALA A 95 -55.61 -30.35 4.53
CA ALA A 95 -56.53 -30.49 3.41
C ALA A 95 -56.69 -31.96 2.96
N PHE A 96 -55.65 -32.79 3.09
CA PHE A 96 -55.66 -34.21 2.71
C PHE A 96 -56.11 -35.16 3.84
N PHE A 97 -55.97 -34.78 5.11
CA PHE A 97 -56.42 -35.55 6.28
C PHE A 97 -57.84 -35.17 6.78
N LYS A 98 -58.58 -34.41 5.97
CA LYS A 98 -60.01 -34.14 6.14
C LYS A 98 -60.81 -35.00 5.15
#